data_AF-A0A1F8QTB2-F1
#
_entry.id   AF-A0A1F8QTB2-F1
#
_cell.length_a   1.000
_cell.length_b   1.000
_cell.length_c   1.000
_cell.angle_alpha   90.00
_cell.angle_beta   90.00
_cell.angle_gamma   90.00
#
_symmetry.space_group_name_H-M   'P 1'
#
loop_
_entity.id
_entity.type
_entity.pdbx_description
1 polymer ?
#
loop_
_entity_poly.entity_id
_entity_poly.type
_entity_poly.pdbx_seq_one_letter_code
_entity_poly.pdbx_strand_id
1 'polypeptide(L)'
;MTSSSDLTKERLAWLLDKYLYGWAYMDIERASIKGDAKLAGFILGACFIDAMASFHAGVDLDTSKRDSGKRFKDFVEKYLKDYNADKLWSDLRCGLVHSYAEGGTYVFTDNNKAGFHMNYTSKGKIILNLEDFCADLRKAYNAYRTDILSDNDCFLKAKHRLESMRLMMPVPIDDA
;
A
#
# COMPACT_ATOMS: atom_id res chain seq x y z
N MET A 1 10.16 5.21 26.64
CA MET A 1 10.80 5.01 25.32
C MET A 1 11.57 3.70 25.37
N THR A 2 11.09 2.65 24.73
CA THR A 2 11.79 1.36 24.68
C THR A 2 12.99 1.46 23.75
N SER A 3 14.17 1.09 24.25
CA SER A 3 15.42 0.90 23.49
C SER A 3 15.18 0.08 22.21
N SER A 4 15.78 0.51 21.10
CA SER A 4 15.62 -0.06 19.74
C SER A 4 16.28 -1.46 19.55
N SER A 5 16.97 -1.98 20.57
CA SER A 5 17.67 -3.26 20.49
C SER A 5 16.74 -4.49 20.38
N ASP A 6 15.48 -4.41 20.85
CA ASP A 6 14.68 -5.63 21.13
C ASP A 6 13.39 -5.76 20.30
N LEU A 7 13.23 -5.00 19.21
CA LEU A 7 12.05 -5.17 18.36
C LEU A 7 12.04 -6.58 17.74
N THR A 8 11.07 -7.43 18.10
CA THR A 8 10.88 -8.75 17.50
C THR A 8 10.06 -8.68 16.21
N LYS A 9 10.06 -9.76 15.41
CA LYS A 9 9.23 -9.89 14.21
C LYS A 9 7.74 -9.76 14.53
N GLU A 10 7.29 -10.43 15.59
CA GLU A 10 5.91 -10.42 16.05
C GLU A 10 5.50 -9.02 16.50
N ARG A 11 6.40 -8.32 17.20
CA ARG A 11 6.13 -6.95 17.65
C ARG A 11 6.04 -5.99 16.47
N LEU A 12 6.93 -6.11 15.49
CA LEU A 12 6.87 -5.31 14.26
C LEU A 12 5.58 -5.60 13.48
N ALA A 13 5.26 -6.87 13.24
CA ALA A 13 4.02 -7.26 12.56
C ALA A 13 2.78 -6.73 13.29
N TRP A 14 2.74 -6.81 14.63
CA TRP A 14 1.65 -6.24 15.43
C TRP A 14 1.50 -4.72 15.26
N LEU A 15 2.62 -3.97 15.19
CA LEU A 15 2.56 -2.52 14.95
C LEU A 15 2.00 -2.21 13.57
N LEU A 16 2.42 -2.95 12.55
CA LEU A 16 1.87 -2.79 11.20
C LEU A 16 0.39 -3.19 11.15
N ASP A 17 0.00 -4.28 11.82
CA ASP A 17 -1.41 -4.72 11.88
C ASP A 17 -2.29 -3.65 12.51
N LYS A 18 -1.81 -3.03 13.59
CA LYS A 18 -2.59 -2.04 14.33
C LYS A 18 -2.73 -0.71 13.58
N TYR A 19 -1.65 -0.21 13.00
CA TYR A 19 -1.60 1.16 12.51
C TYR A 19 -1.50 1.27 10.99
N LEU A 20 -0.65 0.47 10.33
CA LEU A 20 -0.59 0.50 8.87
C LEU A 20 -1.85 -0.14 8.28
N TYR A 21 -2.18 -1.37 8.67
CA TYR A 21 -3.41 -2.02 8.24
C TYR A 21 -4.63 -1.45 8.96
N GLY A 22 -4.61 -1.48 10.30
CA GLY A 22 -5.76 -1.14 11.12
C GLY A 22 -6.23 0.32 11.02
N TRP A 23 -5.36 1.25 10.62
CA TRP A 23 -5.77 2.61 10.27
C TRP A 23 -5.78 2.79 8.75
N ALA A 24 -4.61 2.76 8.08
CA ALA A 24 -4.57 3.17 6.68
C ALA A 24 -5.43 2.28 5.77
N TYR A 25 -5.30 0.96 5.83
CA TYR A 25 -6.15 0.07 5.00
C TYR A 25 -7.61 0.10 5.42
N MET A 26 -7.90 0.06 6.71
CA MET A 26 -9.30 0.09 7.17
C MET A 26 -10.00 1.40 6.80
N ASP A 27 -9.29 2.52 6.74
CA ASP A 27 -9.83 3.80 6.30
C ASP A 27 -10.10 3.83 4.79
N ILE A 28 -9.30 3.13 3.98
CA ILE A 28 -9.63 2.87 2.56
C ILE A 28 -11.02 2.22 2.49
N GLU A 29 -11.21 1.09 3.17
CA GLU A 29 -12.47 0.36 3.10
C GLU A 29 -13.66 1.15 3.64
N ARG A 30 -13.47 1.89 4.74
CA ARG A 30 -14.52 2.75 5.31
C ARG A 30 -14.94 3.84 4.33
N ALA A 31 -13.97 4.50 3.69
CA ALA A 31 -14.25 5.62 2.80
C ALA A 31 -14.83 5.17 1.45
N SER A 32 -14.29 4.11 0.84
CA SER A 32 -14.56 3.77 -0.56
C SER A 32 -15.49 2.57 -0.75
N ILE A 33 -15.35 1.51 0.05
CA ILE A 33 -16.18 0.31 -0.07
C ILE A 33 -17.50 0.51 0.64
N LYS A 34 -17.44 0.94 1.91
CA LYS A 34 -18.61 1.16 2.77
C LYS A 34 -19.19 2.56 2.63
N GLY A 35 -18.38 3.51 2.17
CA GLY A 35 -18.76 4.89 1.94
C GLY A 35 -18.89 5.23 0.46
N ASP A 36 -19.12 6.52 0.19
CA ASP A 36 -19.39 7.02 -1.15
C ASP A 36 -18.15 7.62 -1.84
N ALA A 37 -17.01 7.67 -1.15
CA ALA A 37 -15.76 8.21 -1.68
C ALA A 37 -15.02 7.17 -2.54
N LYS A 38 -15.64 6.72 -3.64
CA LYS A 38 -15.12 5.61 -4.47
C LYS A 38 -13.71 5.84 -4.98
N LEU A 39 -13.42 7.03 -5.48
CA LEU A 39 -12.10 7.40 -5.98
C LEU A 39 -11.02 7.41 -4.87
N ALA A 40 -11.43 7.68 -3.62
CA ALA A 40 -10.50 7.63 -2.49
C ALA A 40 -9.92 6.23 -2.30
N GLY A 41 -10.64 5.17 -2.70
CA GLY A 41 -10.12 3.81 -2.63
C GLY A 41 -8.89 3.58 -3.48
N PHE A 42 -8.88 4.15 -4.69
CA PHE A 42 -7.75 4.07 -5.61
C PHE A 42 -6.59 4.97 -5.16
N ILE A 43 -6.88 6.21 -4.76
CA ILE A 43 -5.87 7.18 -4.30
C ILE A 43 -5.18 6.68 -3.02
N LEU A 44 -5.97 6.35 -1.99
CA LEU A 44 -5.43 5.87 -0.73
C LEU A 44 -4.81 4.47 -0.88
N GLY A 45 -5.32 3.65 -1.79
CA GLY A 45 -4.69 2.38 -2.17
C GLY A 45 -3.29 2.56 -2.74
N ALA A 46 -3.07 3.55 -3.61
CA ALA A 46 -1.73 3.89 -4.09
C ALA A 46 -0.81 4.35 -2.95
N CYS A 47 -1.29 5.21 -2.05
CA CYS A 47 -0.55 5.63 -0.85
C CYS A 47 -0.20 4.44 0.05
N PHE A 48 -1.10 3.46 0.17
CA PHE A 48 -0.88 2.25 0.95
C PHE A 48 0.19 1.34 0.33
N ILE A 49 0.21 1.20 -1.01
CA ILE A 49 1.30 0.53 -1.72
C ILE A 49 2.63 1.26 -1.47
N ASP A 50 2.68 2.59 -1.62
CA ASP A 50 3.91 3.38 -1.36
C ASP A 50 4.42 3.18 0.08
N ALA A 51 3.52 3.13 1.06
CA ALA A 51 3.87 2.85 2.45
C ALA A 51 4.46 1.44 2.62
N MET A 52 3.78 0.40 2.14
CA MET A 52 4.27 -0.98 2.22
C MET A 52 5.59 -1.17 1.45
N ALA A 53 5.72 -0.59 0.26
CA ALA A 53 6.95 -0.60 -0.54
C ALA A 53 8.12 0.04 0.19
N SER A 54 7.88 1.14 0.93
CA SER A 54 8.91 1.80 1.73
C SER A 54 9.39 0.94 2.91
N PHE A 55 8.49 0.19 3.55
CA PHE A 55 8.86 -0.78 4.59
C PHE A 55 9.58 -1.99 3.99
N HIS A 56 9.09 -2.53 2.87
CA HIS A 56 9.68 -3.67 2.19
C HIS A 56 11.10 -3.40 1.69
N ALA A 57 11.37 -2.18 1.20
CA ALA A 57 12.69 -1.76 0.76
C ALA A 57 13.61 -1.30 1.90
N GLY A 58 13.08 -1.08 3.11
CA GLY A 58 13.84 -0.62 4.27
C GLY A 58 14.46 0.75 4.08
N VAL A 59 13.64 1.73 3.66
CA VAL A 59 14.12 3.09 3.37
C VAL A 59 14.22 3.91 4.65
N ASP A 60 15.19 4.81 4.75
CA ASP A 60 15.29 5.78 5.85
C ASP A 60 14.67 7.13 5.47
N LEU A 61 14.61 8.04 6.45
CA LEU A 61 14.05 9.39 6.28
C LEU A 61 14.75 10.17 5.17
N ASP A 62 16.08 10.06 5.10
CA ASP A 62 16.94 10.83 4.20
C ASP A 62 16.89 10.34 2.75
N THR A 63 16.62 9.05 2.56
CA THR A 63 16.53 8.38 1.25
C THR A 63 15.10 8.13 0.78
N SER A 64 14.10 8.43 1.62
CA SER A 64 12.66 8.23 1.38
C SER A 64 12.15 8.71 0.02
N LYS A 65 12.75 9.77 -0.53
CA LYS A 65 12.34 10.35 -1.83
C LYS A 65 13.06 9.75 -3.04
N ARG A 66 14.30 9.28 -2.87
CA ARG A 66 15.10 8.68 -3.95
C ARG A 66 14.44 7.37 -4.36
N ASP A 67 14.39 7.03 -5.64
CA ASP A 67 13.93 5.71 -6.12
C ASP A 67 12.53 5.24 -5.67
N SER A 68 11.63 6.16 -5.31
CA SER A 68 10.26 5.81 -4.92
C SER A 68 9.53 4.99 -5.99
N GLY A 69 9.68 5.37 -7.26
CA GLY A 69 9.12 4.62 -8.37
C GLY A 69 9.67 3.21 -8.52
N LYS A 70 10.97 2.99 -8.26
CA LYS A 70 11.54 1.65 -8.31
C LYS A 70 10.95 0.79 -7.20
N ARG A 71 10.90 1.29 -5.96
CA ARG A 71 10.36 0.54 -4.83
C ARG A 71 8.90 0.17 -4.99
N PHE A 72 8.09 1.12 -5.45
CA PHE A 72 6.69 0.87 -5.71
C PHE A 72 6.54 -0.29 -6.70
N LYS A 73 7.31 -0.26 -7.80
CA LYS A 73 7.28 -1.30 -8.82
C LYS A 73 7.75 -2.65 -8.28
N ASP A 74 8.90 -2.68 -7.59
CA ASP A 74 9.42 -3.90 -6.96
C ASP A 74 8.39 -4.54 -6.02
N PHE A 75 7.65 -3.72 -5.25
CA PHE A 75 6.60 -4.22 -4.35
C PHE A 75 5.41 -4.77 -5.12
N VAL A 76 4.96 -4.07 -6.17
CA VAL A 76 3.85 -4.52 -7.02
C VAL A 76 4.19 -5.84 -7.71
N GLU A 77 5.38 -5.96 -8.31
CA GLU A 77 5.84 -7.20 -8.94
C GLU A 77 5.86 -8.38 -7.96
N LYS A 78 6.21 -8.13 -6.69
CA LYS A 78 6.27 -9.18 -5.67
C LYS A 78 4.90 -9.59 -5.14
N TYR A 79 4.04 -8.63 -4.77
CA TYR A 79 2.83 -8.90 -3.99
C TYR A 79 1.51 -8.66 -4.74
N LEU A 80 1.55 -8.05 -5.93
CA LEU A 80 0.41 -7.75 -6.80
C LEU A 80 0.69 -8.28 -8.21
N LYS A 81 0.96 -9.58 -8.33
CA LYS A 81 1.53 -10.22 -9.54
C LYS A 81 0.69 -10.10 -10.80
N ASP A 82 -0.62 -9.91 -10.66
CA ASP A 82 -1.53 -9.76 -11.80
C ASP A 82 -1.44 -8.34 -12.40
N TYR A 83 -0.80 -7.40 -11.70
CA TYR A 83 -0.71 -6.00 -12.09
C TYR A 83 0.57 -5.74 -12.87
N ASN A 84 0.49 -4.90 -13.90
CA ASN A 84 1.68 -4.37 -14.54
C ASN A 84 2.22 -3.20 -13.71
N ALA A 85 3.38 -3.41 -13.07
CA ALA A 85 3.98 -2.44 -12.15
C ALA A 85 4.28 -1.08 -12.77
N ASP A 86 4.80 -1.05 -14.00
CA ASP A 86 5.07 0.21 -14.71
C ASP A 86 3.79 1.00 -14.98
N LYS A 87 2.73 0.30 -15.43
CA LYS A 87 1.43 0.91 -15.73
C LYS A 87 0.71 1.35 -14.47
N LEU A 88 0.77 0.56 -13.40
CA LEU A 88 0.15 0.93 -12.13
C LEU A 88 0.86 2.16 -11.53
N TRP A 89 2.19 2.22 -11.62
CA TRP A 89 2.95 3.40 -11.21
C TRP A 89 2.60 4.63 -12.06
N SER A 90 2.57 4.52 -13.40
CA SER A 90 2.26 5.66 -14.27
C SER A 90 0.83 6.15 -14.11
N ASP A 91 -0.14 5.24 -14.08
CA ASP A 91 -1.55 5.59 -14.18
C ASP A 91 -2.15 5.92 -12.83
N LEU A 92 -1.90 5.09 -11.82
CA LEU A 92 -2.49 5.26 -10.51
C LEU A 92 -1.67 6.23 -9.68
N ARG A 93 -0.39 5.94 -9.47
CA ARG A 93 0.44 6.80 -8.61
C ARG A 93 0.71 8.13 -9.29
N CYS A 94 1.30 8.18 -10.47
CA CYS A 94 1.67 9.46 -11.11
C CYS A 94 0.45 10.20 -11.68
N GLY A 95 -0.39 9.51 -12.46
CA GLY A 95 -1.56 10.11 -13.12
C GLY A 95 -2.65 10.51 -12.12
N LEU A 96 -3.26 9.52 -11.46
CA LEU A 96 -4.40 9.79 -10.58
C LEU A 96 -3.99 10.60 -9.33
N VAL A 97 -2.98 10.18 -8.57
CA VAL A 97 -2.65 10.84 -7.29
C VAL A 97 -2.07 12.24 -7.48
N HIS A 98 -1.19 12.48 -8.47
CA HIS A 98 -0.54 13.80 -8.63
C HIS A 98 -1.21 14.72 -9.63
N SER A 99 -2.02 14.20 -10.55
CA SER A 99 -2.63 15.01 -11.62
C SER A 99 -4.14 14.87 -11.72
N TYR A 100 -4.78 14.02 -10.90
CA TYR A 100 -6.21 13.73 -10.98
C TYR A 100 -6.65 13.37 -12.42
N ALA A 101 -5.77 12.64 -13.12
CA ALA A 101 -5.90 12.35 -14.55
C ALA A 101 -5.95 10.85 -14.81
N GLU A 102 -6.59 10.46 -15.91
CA GLU A 102 -6.52 9.09 -16.42
C GLU A 102 -5.13 8.82 -17.04
N GLY A 103 -4.46 7.74 -16.63
CA GLY A 103 -3.16 7.34 -17.18
C GLY A 103 -3.21 6.59 -18.52
N GLY A 104 -4.41 6.25 -18.99
CA GLY A 104 -4.65 5.70 -20.33
C GLY A 104 -4.61 4.18 -20.44
N THR A 105 -4.05 3.45 -19.49
CA THR A 105 -4.03 1.97 -19.46
C THR A 105 -5.18 1.42 -18.65
N TYR A 106 -5.34 1.90 -17.42
CA TYR A 106 -6.42 1.46 -16.53
C TYR A 106 -7.68 2.32 -16.67
N VAL A 107 -8.84 1.70 -16.50
CA VAL A 107 -10.12 2.37 -16.21
C VAL A 107 -10.59 1.97 -14.83
N PHE A 108 -11.06 2.96 -14.07
CA PHE A 108 -11.56 2.76 -12.72
C PHE A 108 -13.06 2.54 -12.77
N THR A 109 -13.53 1.50 -12.09
CA THR A 109 -14.96 1.24 -11.89
C THR A 109 -15.18 0.81 -10.45
N ASP A 110 -16.38 1.05 -9.96
CA ASP A 110 -16.91 0.48 -8.73
C ASP A 110 -18.11 -0.42 -9.05
N ASN A 111 -18.74 -0.96 -8.01
CA ASN A 111 -19.96 -1.77 -8.10
C ASN A 111 -19.74 -3.17 -8.70
N ASN A 112 -18.69 -3.83 -8.21
CA ASN A 112 -18.35 -5.25 -8.34
C ASN A 112 -19.25 -6.07 -9.28
N LYS A 113 -19.03 -5.90 -10.58
CA LYS A 113 -19.53 -6.84 -11.57
C LYS A 113 -18.51 -7.97 -11.64
N ALA A 114 -18.81 -9.04 -10.90
CA ALA A 114 -17.95 -10.20 -10.76
C ALA A 114 -17.32 -10.61 -12.09
N GLY A 115 -16.00 -10.78 -12.08
CA GLY A 115 -15.22 -11.22 -13.24
C GLY A 115 -14.82 -10.11 -14.21
N PHE A 116 -15.02 -8.82 -13.92
CA PHE A 116 -14.45 -7.75 -14.77
C PHE A 116 -13.12 -7.17 -14.28
N HIS A 117 -12.71 -7.43 -13.03
CA HIS A 117 -11.40 -7.01 -12.57
C HIS A 117 -10.28 -7.63 -13.42
N MET A 118 -9.34 -6.81 -13.87
CA MET A 118 -8.23 -7.16 -14.76
C MET A 118 -8.64 -7.65 -16.16
N ASN A 119 -9.91 -7.53 -16.54
CA ASN A 119 -10.35 -7.73 -17.92
C ASN A 119 -10.17 -6.47 -18.77
N TYR A 120 -10.43 -6.59 -20.07
CA TYR A 120 -10.29 -5.48 -21.02
C TYR A 120 -11.65 -4.90 -21.41
N THR A 121 -11.72 -3.58 -21.49
CA THR A 121 -12.81 -2.87 -22.18
C THR A 121 -12.76 -3.12 -23.69
N SER A 122 -13.84 -2.80 -24.41
CA SER A 122 -13.86 -2.83 -25.89
C SER A 122 -12.82 -1.92 -26.55
N LYS A 123 -12.26 -0.96 -25.80
CA LYS A 123 -11.19 -0.05 -26.25
C LYS A 123 -9.79 -0.52 -25.83
N GLY A 124 -9.66 -1.73 -25.28
CA GLY A 124 -8.38 -2.32 -24.88
C GLY A 124 -7.78 -1.77 -23.58
N LYS A 125 -8.52 -0.95 -22.81
CA LYS A 125 -8.09 -0.54 -21.45
C LYS A 125 -8.38 -1.63 -20.42
N ILE A 126 -7.51 -1.78 -19.42
CA ILE A 126 -7.66 -2.75 -18.32
C ILE A 126 -8.62 -2.21 -17.27
N ILE A 127 -9.60 -3.01 -16.85
CA ILE A 127 -10.61 -2.64 -15.85
C ILE A 127 -10.05 -2.89 -14.46
N LEU A 128 -9.98 -1.83 -13.66
CA LEU A 128 -9.64 -1.89 -12.25
C LEU A 128 -10.91 -1.68 -11.42
N ASN A 129 -11.54 -2.80 -11.03
CA ASN A 129 -12.69 -2.78 -10.13
C ASN A 129 -12.26 -2.50 -8.69
N LEU A 130 -12.95 -1.55 -8.03
CA LEU A 130 -12.59 -1.04 -6.71
C LEU A 130 -12.58 -2.12 -5.63
N GLU A 131 -13.64 -2.94 -5.53
CA GLU A 131 -13.77 -3.94 -4.47
C GLU A 131 -12.67 -5.00 -4.57
N ASP A 132 -12.36 -5.45 -5.79
CA ASP A 132 -11.31 -6.42 -6.06
C ASP A 132 -9.92 -5.81 -5.81
N PHE A 133 -9.69 -4.56 -6.23
CA PHE A 133 -8.45 -3.85 -5.95
C PHE A 133 -8.20 -3.74 -4.43
N CYS A 134 -9.21 -3.36 -3.65
CA CYS A 134 -9.10 -3.34 -2.19
C CYS A 134 -8.89 -4.74 -1.59
N ALA A 135 -9.48 -5.79 -2.17
CA ALA A 135 -9.24 -7.16 -1.75
C ALA A 135 -7.80 -7.60 -2.04
N ASP A 136 -7.23 -7.20 -3.18
CA ASP A 136 -5.86 -7.51 -3.56
C ASP A 136 -4.84 -6.75 -2.71
N LEU A 137 -5.11 -5.49 -2.33
CA LEU A 137 -4.31 -4.77 -1.34
C LEU A 137 -4.25 -5.50 0.00
N ARG A 138 -5.38 -6.10 0.44
CA ARG A 138 -5.42 -6.93 1.65
C ARG A 138 -4.56 -8.17 1.52
N LYS A 139 -4.67 -8.88 0.40
CA LYS A 139 -3.85 -10.07 0.11
C LYS A 139 -2.37 -9.71 0.08
N ALA A 140 -2.01 -8.61 -0.57
CA ALA A 140 -0.64 -8.11 -0.65
C ALA A 140 -0.09 -7.77 0.74
N TYR A 141 -0.87 -7.09 1.59
CA TYR A 141 -0.49 -6.85 2.98
C TYR A 141 -0.26 -8.15 3.75
N ASN A 142 -1.18 -9.13 3.65
CA ASN A 142 -1.05 -10.40 4.36
C ASN A 142 0.18 -11.21 3.90
N ALA A 143 0.49 -11.19 2.60
CA ALA A 143 1.69 -11.80 2.06
C ALA A 143 2.95 -11.10 2.58
N TYR A 144 2.99 -9.76 2.53
CA TYR A 144 4.10 -8.99 3.07
C TYR A 144 4.31 -9.21 4.58
N ARG A 145 3.21 -9.23 5.35
CA ARG A 145 3.22 -9.56 6.77
C ARG A 145 3.79 -10.95 7.03
N THR A 146 3.43 -11.93 6.20
CA THR A 146 3.99 -13.29 6.30
C THR A 146 5.50 -13.26 6.08
N ASP A 147 5.98 -12.55 5.07
CA ASP A 147 7.42 -12.40 4.80
C ASP A 147 8.16 -11.73 5.97
N ILE A 148 7.59 -10.72 6.63
CA ILE A 148 8.19 -10.14 7.85
C ILE A 148 8.38 -11.21 8.93
N LEU A 149 7.43 -12.13 9.09
CA LEU A 149 7.48 -13.16 10.13
C LEU A 149 8.44 -14.30 9.76
N SER A 150 8.55 -14.66 8.48
CA SER A 150 9.33 -15.82 8.03
C SER A 150 10.73 -15.48 7.49
N ASP A 151 10.94 -14.28 6.95
CA ASP A 151 12.19 -13.86 6.29
C ASP A 151 12.92 -12.79 7.12
N ASN A 152 14.18 -13.09 7.49
CA ASN A 152 15.01 -12.19 8.29
C ASN A 152 15.39 -10.92 7.52
N ASP A 153 15.65 -10.98 6.21
CA ASP A 153 16.01 -9.79 5.43
C ASP A 153 14.82 -8.83 5.34
N CYS A 154 13.64 -9.37 5.06
CA CYS A 154 12.40 -8.61 5.02
C CYS A 154 12.10 -7.93 6.37
N PHE A 155 12.27 -8.67 7.47
CA PHE A 155 12.14 -8.13 8.82
C PHE A 155 13.14 -6.99 9.10
N LEU A 156 14.42 -7.17 8.78
CA LEU A 156 15.46 -6.16 9.07
C LEU A 156 15.23 -4.87 8.29
N LYS A 157 14.81 -4.96 7.03
CA LYS A 157 14.40 -3.80 6.21
C LYS A 157 13.22 -3.07 6.83
N ALA A 158 12.16 -3.80 7.17
CA ALA A 158 10.96 -3.21 7.76
C ALA A 158 11.26 -2.57 9.14
N LYS A 159 12.09 -3.22 9.97
CA LYS A 159 12.59 -2.67 11.24
C LYS A 159 13.35 -1.36 11.01
N HIS A 160 14.29 -1.34 10.07
CA HIS A 160 15.06 -0.15 9.75
C HIS A 160 14.17 1.03 9.32
N ARG A 161 13.19 0.78 8.43
CA ARG A 161 12.20 1.80 8.03
C ARG A 161 11.39 2.32 9.21
N LEU A 162 10.97 1.44 10.13
CA LEU A 162 10.22 1.83 11.32
C LEU A 162 11.05 2.70 12.25
N GLU A 163 12.30 2.32 12.51
CA GLU A 163 13.19 3.06 13.41
C GLU A 163 13.53 4.45 12.85
N SER A 164 13.72 4.55 11.53
CA SER A 164 14.13 5.79 10.89
C SER A 164 13.00 6.83 10.76
N MET A 165 11.86 6.48 10.15
CA MET A 165 10.78 7.47 9.90
C MET A 165 9.54 7.25 10.76
N ARG A 166 9.52 6.20 11.60
CA ARG A 166 8.36 5.82 12.42
C ARG A 166 7.13 5.50 11.57
N LEU A 167 6.05 5.19 12.28
CA LEU A 167 4.71 4.97 11.77
C LEU A 167 3.79 6.01 12.44
N MET A 168 2.75 6.45 11.74
CA MET A 168 1.74 7.31 12.36
C MET A 168 1.04 6.53 13.49
N MET A 169 1.10 7.06 14.70
CA MET A 169 0.60 6.44 15.91
C MET A 169 0.01 7.52 16.84
N PRO A 170 -0.88 7.18 17.78
CA PRO A 170 -1.37 8.14 18.77
C PRO A 170 -0.20 8.72 19.57
N VAL A 171 -0.22 10.03 19.76
CA VAL A 171 0.69 10.75 20.65
C VAL A 171 -0.14 11.24 21.83
N PRO A 172 0.21 10.90 23.08
CA PRO A 172 -0.43 11.47 24.25
C PRO A 172 -0.28 12.99 24.22
N ILE A 173 -1.37 13.72 24.48
CA ILE A 173 -1.31 15.14 24.78
C ILE A 173 -1.31 15.21 26.30
N ASP A 174 -0.21 15.69 26.89
CA ASP A 174 -0.20 15.97 28.32
C ASP A 174 -1.13 17.17 28.57
N ASP A 175 -2.09 17.01 29.48
CA ASP A 175 -2.90 18.15 29.95
C ASP A 175 -1.96 19.11 30.68
N ALA A 176 -1.82 20.32 30.13
CA ALA A 176 -0.99 21.39 30.69
C ALA A 176 -1.51 21.94 32.02
#